data_AF-A0A6V7KMC5-F1
#
_entry.id   AF-A0A6V7KMC5-F1
#
_cell.length_a   1.000
_cell.length_b   1.000
_cell.length_c   1.000
_cell.angle_alpha   90.00
_cell.angle_beta   90.00
_cell.angle_gamma   90.00
#
_symmetry.space_group_name_H-M   'P 1'
#
loop_
_entity.id
_entity.type
_entity.pdbx_description
1 polymer ?
#
loop_
_entity_poly.entity_id
_entity_poly.type
_entity_poly.pdbx_seq_one_letter_code
_entity_poly.pdbx_strand_id
1 'polypeptide(L)' 'TMPSDSMDDIELKNIQLQFPALRYLTRDDGSVREERIETDKGTILVAVQGNRAKPAIITYHDLGLN' A
#
# COMPACT_ATOMS: atom_id res chain seq x y z
N THR A 1 -31.32 -27.24 -20.27
CA THR A 1 -30.46 -26.19 -20.85
C THR A 1 -30.88 -24.89 -20.23
N MET A 2 -30.02 -24.25 -19.43
CA MET A 2 -30.33 -22.95 -18.81
C MET A 2 -30.23 -21.87 -19.90
N PRO A 3 -31.19 -20.91 -20.00
CA PRO A 3 -31.13 -19.89 -21.04
C PRO A 3 -29.96 -18.94 -20.74
N SER A 4 -29.12 -18.72 -21.75
CA SER A 4 -27.90 -17.94 -21.70
C SER A 4 -28.10 -16.44 -21.99
N ASP A 5 -29.28 -15.89 -21.73
CA ASP A 5 -29.57 -14.49 -22.06
C ASP A 5 -29.63 -13.62 -20.79
N SER A 6 -28.83 -12.56 -20.80
CA SER A 6 -28.85 -11.38 -19.91
C SER A 6 -28.14 -11.43 -18.56
N MET A 7 -26.98 -12.10 -18.46
CA MET A 7 -26.04 -11.77 -17.37
C MET A 7 -25.26 -10.45 -17.61
N ASP A 8 -25.39 -9.86 -18.81
CA ASP A 8 -24.70 -8.61 -19.17
C ASP A 8 -25.34 -7.35 -18.56
N ASP A 9 -26.59 -7.41 -18.10
CA ASP A 9 -27.37 -6.25 -17.62
C ASP A 9 -27.41 -6.10 -16.09
N ILE A 10 -26.60 -6.85 -15.34
CA ILE A 10 -26.35 -6.54 -13.92
C ILE A 10 -25.32 -5.41 -13.84
N GLU A 11 -25.65 -4.27 -14.46
CA GLU A 11 -24.87 -3.04 -14.31
C GLU A 11 -24.94 -2.62 -12.83
N LEU A 12 -23.80 -2.70 -12.14
CA LEU A 12 -23.61 -2.27 -10.76
C LEU A 12 -23.67 -0.73 -10.65
N LYS A 13 -24.80 -0.13 -11.02
CA LYS A 13 -25.01 1.34 -11.09
C LYS A 13 -24.92 2.05 -9.74
N ASN A 14 -24.89 1.30 -8.64
CA ASN A 14 -24.88 1.82 -7.27
C ASN A 14 -23.70 1.31 -6.42
N ILE A 15 -22.61 0.80 -7.03
CA ILE A 15 -21.38 0.57 -6.26
C ILE A 15 -20.54 1.85 -6.28
N GLN A 16 -20.57 2.57 -5.16
CA GLN A 16 -19.56 3.59 -4.91
C GLN A 16 -18.29 2.88 -4.45
N LEU A 17 -17.29 2.78 -5.34
CA LEU A 17 -15.99 2.22 -4.98
C LEU A 17 -15.35 3.13 -3.92
N GLN A 18 -15.36 2.68 -2.68
CA GLN A 18 -14.68 3.38 -1.59
C GLN A 18 -13.22 2.95 -1.60
N PHE A 19 -12.37 3.79 -2.18
CA PHE A 19 -10.93 3.61 -2.07
C PHE A 19 -10.47 4.09 -0.68
N PRO A 20 -9.64 3.31 0.04
CA PRO A 20 -9.03 3.79 1.26
C PRO A 20 -8.29 5.08 0.98
N ALA A 21 -8.35 6.04 1.92
CA ALA A 21 -7.52 7.23 1.81
C ALA A 21 -6.05 6.80 1.75
N LEU A 22 -5.34 7.23 0.70
CA LEU A 22 -3.92 6.94 0.56
C LEU A 22 -3.17 7.61 1.72
N ARG A 23 -2.53 6.79 2.54
CA ARG A 23 -1.72 7.24 3.67
C ARG A 23 -0.29 7.36 3.19
N TYR A 24 0.12 8.56 2.84
CA TYR A 24 1.51 8.85 2.54
C TYR A 24 2.27 9.16 3.83
N LEU A 25 3.56 8.81 3.85
CA LEU A 25 4.48 9.38 4.82
C LEU A 25 4.65 10.87 4.52
N THR A 26 4.14 11.74 5.40
CA THR A 26 4.35 13.19 5.32
C THR A 26 5.85 13.49 5.44
N ARG A 27 6.40 14.11 4.40
CA ARG A 27 7.84 14.40 4.24
C ARG A 27 8.29 15.74 4.82
N ASP A 28 7.40 16.45 5.50
CA ASP A 28 7.53 17.90 5.70
C ASP A 28 8.54 18.32 6.78
N ASP A 29 9.06 17.40 7.60
CA ASP A 29 9.99 17.74 8.69
C ASP A 29 11.43 17.21 8.49
N GLY A 30 11.73 16.57 7.35
CA GLY A 30 13.05 15.99 7.08
C GLY A 30 13.49 14.88 8.05
N SER A 31 12.61 14.41 8.94
CA SER A 31 12.90 13.38 9.94
C SER A 31 12.83 11.95 9.37
N VAL A 32 12.25 11.81 8.18
CA VAL A 32 12.10 10.55 7.46
C VAL A 32 13.14 10.45 6.35
N ARG A 33 13.93 9.38 6.38
CA ARG A 33 14.91 9.05 5.34
C ARG A 33 14.49 7.80 4.59
N GLU A 34 14.45 7.88 3.27
CA GLU A 34 14.30 6.69 2.42
C GLU A 34 15.66 6.09 2.08
N GLU A 35 15.76 4.76 2.21
CA GLU A 35 16.97 4.00 1.93
C GLU A 35 16.61 2.79 1.04
N ARG A 36 17.40 2.55 -0.02
CA ARG A 36 17.34 1.31 -0.78
C ARG A 36 18.31 0.31 -0.16
N ILE A 37 17.78 -0.83 0.28
CA ILE A 37 18.54 -1.89 0.94
C ILE A 37 18.66 -3.07 0.00
N GLU A 38 19.89 -3.43 -0.35
CA GLU A 38 20.17 -4.65 -1.10
C GLU A 38 19.99 -5.88 -0.21
N THR A 39 19.26 -6.87 -0.72
CA THR A 39 19.07 -8.17 -0.08
C THR A 39 19.40 -9.29 -1.05
N ASP A 40 19.48 -10.52 -0.55
CA ASP A 40 19.71 -11.70 -1.40
C ASP A 40 18.53 -11.98 -2.36
N LYS A 41 17.36 -11.37 -2.14
CA LYS A 41 16.17 -11.45 -3.01
C LYS A 41 15.92 -10.19 -3.83
N GLY A 42 16.86 -9.25 -3.85
CA GLY A 42 16.78 -7.98 -4.57
C GLY A 42 16.65 -6.77 -3.63
N THR A 43 16.39 -5.61 -4.21
CA THR A 43 16.40 -4.34 -3.47
C THR A 43 15.03 -4.01 -2.86
N ILE A 44 15.02 -3.56 -1.60
CA ILE A 44 13.82 -3.09 -0.89
C ILE A 44 13.96 -1.60 -0.58
N LEU A 45 12.90 -0.81 -0.80
CA LEU A 45 12.83 0.58 -0.35
C LEU A 45 12.25 0.62 1.08
N VAL A 46 12.96 1.24 2.01
CA VAL A 46 12.51 1.43 3.39
C VAL A 46 12.46 2.92 3.74
N ALA A 47 11.54 3.28 4.61
CA ALA A 47 11.53 4.59 5.26
C ALA A 47 11.96 4.44 6.73
N VAL A 48 12.94 5.24 7.14
CA VAL A 48 13.50 5.25 8.49
C VAL A 48 13.13 6.55 9.16
N GLN A 49 12.50 6.46 10.33
CA GLN A 49 12.15 7.61 11.15
C GLN A 49 12.61 7.40 12.60
N GLY A 50 13.15 8.45 13.22
CA GLY A 50 13.55 8.46 14.62
C GLY A 50 15.01 8.08 14.90
N ASN A 51 15.31 7.77 16.16
CA ASN A 51 16.67 7.56 16.65
C ASN A 51 17.15 6.11 16.47
N ARG A 52 18.16 5.89 15.62
CA ARG A 52 18.76 4.57 15.33
C ARG A 52 19.53 3.94 16.49
N ALA A 53 19.82 4.68 17.56
CA ALA A 53 20.40 4.14 18.79
C ALA A 53 19.36 3.48 19.72
N LYS A 54 18.07 3.60 19.42
CA LYS A 54 16.98 2.93 20.15
C LYS A 54 16.54 1.65 19.40
N PRO A 55 15.92 0.67 20.08
CA PRO A 55 15.31 -0.47 19.41
C PRO A 55 14.33 -0.03 18.32
N ALA A 56 14.39 -0.72 17.17
CA ALA A 56 13.56 -0.39 16.02
C ALA A 56 12.15 -0.99 16.12
N ILE A 57 11.17 -0.26 15.59
CA ILE A 57 9.85 -0.80 15.25
C ILE A 57 9.89 -1.11 13.75
N ILE A 58 9.58 -2.34 13.38
CA ILE A 58 9.55 -2.78 11.97
C ILE A 58 8.10 -2.95 11.55
N THR A 59 7.72 -2.29 10.45
CA THR A 59 6.37 -2.34 9.90
C THR A 59 6.41 -2.81 8.45
N TYR A 60 5.51 -3.73 8.11
CA TYR A 60 5.22 -4.13 6.74
C TYR A 60 3.79 -3.73 6.42
N HIS A 61 3.57 -3.24 5.21
CA HIS A 61 2.23 -2.97 4.70
C HIS A 61 1.65 -4.24 4.07
N ASP A 62 0.32 -4.29 4.00
CA ASP A 62 -0.40 -5.35 3.31
C ASP A 62 -0.44 -5.10 1.78
N LEU A 63 -0.86 -6.11 1.03
CA LEU A 63 -1.01 -6.06 -0.42
C LEU A 63 -1.98 -4.94 -0.84
N GLY A 64 -1.60 -4.19 -1.89
CA GLY A 64 -2.42 -3.10 -2.43
C GLY A 64 -2.31 -1.76 -1.67
N LEU A 65 -1.44 -1.68 -0.66
CA LEU A 65 -1.05 -0.42 -0.01
C LEU A 65 0.33 0.03 -0.55
N ASN A 66 0.54 1.36 -0.65
CA ASN A 66 1.81 2.13 -0.65
C ASN A 66 1.62 3.55 -1.22
#